data_AF-A0A5J5P4T0-F1
#
_entry.id   AF-A0A5J5P4T0-F1
#
_cell.length_a   1.000
_cell.length_b   1.000
_cell.length_c   1.000
_cell.angle_alpha   90.00
_cell.angle_beta   90.00
_cell.angle_gamma   90.00
#
_symmetry.space_group_name_H-M   'P 1'
#
loop_
_entity.id
_entity.type
_entity.pdbx_description
1 polymer ?
#
loop_
_entity_poly.entity_id
_entity_poly.type
_entity_poly.pdbx_seq_one_letter_code
_entity_poly.pdbx_strand_id
1 'polypeptide(L)'
;MSSSPSPRRSRSSNGEEERPRFFDSKAKSKCWANAETVPGRHPERWRKDAAGNIVCKRFCNCQGCLCFEYDHIVPFSKGGESTAENCQILQTRVNRFKSNKEDLDTTRLKGYSCEVQFTDKELDIIEMAVYGDVIRPGNQCRCRTIAEMLGQYKSKDNLAACKLPLDKESI
;
A
#
# COMPACT_ATOMS: atom_id res chain seq x y z
N MET A 1 -9.94 53.49 -25.46
CA MET A 1 -10.87 52.74 -24.59
C MET A 1 -10.06 52.16 -23.45
N SER A 2 -10.26 52.69 -22.25
CA SER A 2 -9.48 52.34 -21.05
C SER A 2 -10.09 51.11 -20.38
N SER A 3 -9.31 50.06 -20.18
CA SER A 3 -9.74 48.85 -19.49
C SER A 3 -9.47 48.99 -17.99
N SER A 4 -10.53 49.05 -17.19
CA SER A 4 -10.47 49.01 -15.73
C SER A 4 -9.98 47.64 -15.23
N PRO A 5 -9.13 47.56 -14.19
CA PRO A 5 -8.82 46.28 -13.55
C PRO A 5 -9.88 45.92 -12.51
N SER A 6 -10.41 44.68 -12.60
CA SER A 6 -11.34 44.09 -11.65
C SER A 6 -10.73 43.96 -10.25
N PRO A 7 -11.51 44.13 -9.16
CA PRO A 7 -10.99 44.14 -7.81
C PRO A 7 -10.58 42.74 -7.36
N ARG A 8 -9.37 42.61 -6.84
CA ARG A 8 -8.92 41.42 -6.09
C ARG A 8 -9.74 41.35 -4.79
N ARG A 9 -10.66 40.39 -4.69
CA ARG A 9 -11.29 40.02 -3.43
C ARG A 9 -10.22 39.48 -2.48
N SER A 10 -9.78 40.29 -1.53
CA SER A 10 -9.11 39.80 -0.32
C SER A 10 -10.14 39.02 0.48
N ARG A 11 -10.01 37.69 0.47
CA ARG A 11 -10.87 36.81 1.26
C ARG A 11 -10.41 36.91 2.71
N SER A 12 -11.23 37.54 3.55
CA SER A 12 -11.03 37.65 4.99
C SER A 12 -10.71 36.29 5.59
N SER A 13 -9.56 36.23 6.27
CA SER A 13 -9.16 35.12 7.12
C SER A 13 -9.98 35.21 8.41
N ASN A 14 -11.05 34.41 8.50
CA ASN A 14 -11.60 34.00 9.78
C ASN A 14 -10.89 32.68 10.15
N GLY A 15 -10.28 32.66 11.33
CA GLY A 15 -9.44 31.58 11.85
C GLY A 15 -10.18 30.28 12.20
N GLU A 16 -10.80 29.64 11.20
CA GLU A 16 -10.96 28.20 11.21
C GLU A 16 -9.65 27.62 10.66
N GLU A 17 -8.88 26.91 11.49
CA GLU A 17 -7.78 26.11 10.99
C GLU A 17 -8.33 25.17 9.91
N GLU A 18 -7.97 25.42 8.65
CA GLU A 18 -8.51 24.68 7.51
C GLU A 18 -8.18 23.19 7.70
N ARG A 19 -9.21 22.36 7.88
CA ARG A 19 -9.03 20.94 8.19
C ARG A 19 -8.13 20.26 7.15
N PRO A 20 -7.06 19.56 7.56
CA PRO A 20 -6.11 19.00 6.61
C PRO A 20 -6.77 17.90 5.78
N ARG A 21 -6.55 17.96 4.45
CA ARG A 21 -7.04 16.93 3.52
C ARG A 21 -6.23 15.64 3.56
N PHE A 22 -4.99 15.68 4.02
CA PHE A 22 -4.08 14.54 3.99
C PHE A 22 -3.95 13.92 5.38
N PHE A 23 -3.87 12.59 5.43
CA PHE A 23 -3.51 11.87 6.65
C PHE A 23 -2.05 12.14 7.02
N ASP A 24 -1.82 12.49 8.28
CA ASP A 24 -0.46 12.60 8.83
C ASP A 24 0.21 11.21 8.98
N SER A 25 1.50 11.20 9.35
CA SER A 25 2.26 9.96 9.51
C SER A 25 1.68 9.02 10.59
N LYS A 26 1.15 9.59 11.67
CA LYS A 26 0.59 8.84 12.80
C LYS A 26 -0.73 8.18 12.39
N ALA A 27 -1.60 8.91 11.70
CA ALA A 27 -2.84 8.43 11.13
C ALA A 27 -2.59 7.32 10.11
N LYS A 28 -1.64 7.50 9.18
CA LYS A 28 -1.24 6.45 8.22
C LYS A 28 -0.72 5.19 8.89
N SER A 29 0.08 5.33 9.95
CA SER A 29 0.63 4.19 10.69
C SER A 29 -0.46 3.40 11.39
N LYS A 30 -1.38 4.09 12.08
CA LYS A 30 -2.55 3.45 12.72
C LYS A 30 -3.50 2.82 11.69
N CYS A 31 -3.80 3.54 10.61
CA CYS A 31 -4.66 3.06 9.53
C CYS A 31 -4.15 1.75 8.92
N TRP A 32 -2.84 1.64 8.68
CA TRP A 32 -2.22 0.39 8.23
C TRP A 32 -2.31 -0.73 9.28
N ALA A 33 -2.07 -0.41 10.55
CA ALA A 33 -2.12 -1.39 11.64
C ALA A 33 -3.53 -1.97 11.85
N ASN A 34 -4.56 -1.14 11.65
CA ASN A 34 -5.97 -1.49 11.78
C ASN A 34 -6.50 -2.36 10.62
N ALA A 35 -5.84 -2.33 9.46
CA ALA A 35 -6.24 -3.14 8.31
C ALA A 35 -6.07 -4.64 8.58
N GLU A 36 -6.90 -5.47 7.96
CA GLU A 36 -6.85 -6.93 8.16
C GLU A 36 -5.49 -7.50 7.73
N THR A 37 -4.93 -8.41 8.54
CA THR A 37 -3.67 -9.09 8.21
C THR A 37 -3.88 -10.17 7.14
N VAL A 38 -2.87 -10.40 6.31
CA VAL A 38 -2.86 -11.57 5.41
C VAL A 38 -2.32 -12.78 6.20
N PRO A 39 -3.10 -13.88 6.33
CA PRO A 39 -2.63 -15.06 7.04
C PRO A 39 -1.31 -15.59 6.49
N GLY A 40 -0.38 -15.97 7.38
CA GLY A 40 0.92 -16.50 6.98
C GLY A 40 1.89 -15.45 6.39
N ARG A 41 1.59 -14.14 6.50
CA ARG A 41 2.44 -13.06 5.98
C ARG A 41 2.84 -12.07 7.06
N HIS A 42 3.97 -11.38 6.86
CA HIS A 42 4.44 -10.35 7.79
C HIS A 42 3.44 -9.18 7.87
N PRO A 43 2.86 -8.88 9.04
CA PRO A 43 1.78 -7.90 9.18
C PRO A 43 2.24 -6.45 8.93
N GLU A 44 3.53 -6.15 9.02
CA GLU A 44 4.05 -4.83 8.66
C GLU A 44 4.26 -4.64 7.15
N ARG A 45 4.33 -5.75 6.40
CA ARG A 45 4.61 -5.72 4.95
C ARG A 45 3.36 -5.93 4.12
N TRP A 46 2.43 -6.76 4.60
CA TRP A 46 1.25 -7.21 3.87
C TRP A 46 -0.03 -6.97 4.67
N ARG A 47 -1.06 -6.47 4.00
CA ARG A 47 -2.41 -6.28 4.55
C ARG A 47 -3.46 -6.64 3.49
N LYS A 48 -4.68 -6.89 3.93
CA LYS A 48 -5.85 -6.81 3.07
C LYS A 48 -6.45 -5.42 3.13
N ASP A 49 -6.81 -4.90 1.98
CA ASP A 49 -7.55 -3.66 1.87
C ASP A 49 -9.03 -3.84 2.28
N ALA A 50 -9.79 -2.76 2.35
CA ALA A 50 -11.20 -2.84 2.75
C ALA A 50 -12.11 -3.60 1.76
N ALA A 51 -11.61 -3.92 0.55
CA ALA A 51 -12.28 -4.77 -0.43
C ALA A 51 -11.78 -6.23 -0.40
N GLY A 52 -10.85 -6.56 0.50
CA GLY A 52 -10.25 -7.89 0.69
C GLY A 52 -9.04 -8.18 -0.20
N ASN A 53 -8.49 -7.19 -0.90
CA ASN A 53 -7.33 -7.35 -1.79
C ASN A 53 -6.03 -7.35 -1.00
N ILE A 54 -5.10 -8.22 -1.37
CA ILE A 54 -3.74 -8.19 -0.81
C ILE A 54 -2.99 -6.97 -1.34
N VAL A 55 -2.39 -6.20 -0.43
CA VAL A 55 -1.57 -5.02 -0.75
C VAL A 55 -0.25 -5.04 0.02
N CYS A 56 0.79 -4.43 -0.54
CA CYS A 56 2.13 -4.38 0.05
C CYS A 56 2.47 -2.96 0.53
N LYS A 57 3.02 -2.82 1.74
CA LYS A 57 3.35 -1.53 2.37
C LYS A 57 4.23 -0.64 1.50
N ARG A 58 5.19 -1.24 0.78
CA ARG A 58 6.14 -0.54 -0.10
C ARG A 58 5.50 -0.06 -1.40
N PHE A 59 4.34 -0.59 -1.77
CA PHE A 59 3.59 -0.21 -2.96
C PHE A 59 2.50 0.83 -2.65
N CYS A 60 2.85 1.84 -1.84
CA CYS A 60 1.99 3.00 -1.61
C CYS A 60 2.09 3.96 -2.80
N ASN A 61 0.95 4.47 -3.29
CA ASN A 61 0.87 5.47 -4.38
C ASN A 61 1.41 4.98 -5.75
N CYS A 62 1.09 3.75 -6.14
CA CYS A 62 1.40 3.19 -7.47
C CYS A 62 0.19 2.49 -8.12
N GLN A 63 0.34 1.97 -9.35
CA GLN A 63 -0.78 1.48 -10.19
C GLN A 63 -0.90 -0.04 -10.35
N GLY A 64 -0.08 -0.82 -9.67
CA GLY A 64 -0.11 -2.29 -9.71
C GLY A 64 -1.20 -2.92 -8.84
N CYS A 65 -1.41 -4.23 -9.00
CA CYS A 65 -2.43 -4.99 -8.27
C CYS A 65 -2.17 -5.17 -6.78
N LEU A 66 -0.93 -4.96 -6.34
CA LEU A 66 -0.56 -4.93 -4.93
C LEU A 66 -0.37 -3.49 -4.40
N CYS A 67 -0.60 -2.50 -5.25
CA CYS A 67 -0.48 -1.09 -4.89
C CYS A 67 -1.74 -0.59 -4.19
N PHE A 68 -1.54 0.31 -3.24
CA PHE A 68 -2.63 0.90 -2.47
C PHE A 68 -2.43 2.40 -2.26
N GLU A 69 -3.51 3.05 -1.87
CA GLU A 69 -3.55 4.42 -1.39
C GLU A 69 -4.31 4.46 -0.06
N TYR A 70 -4.03 5.48 0.76
CA TYR A 70 -4.85 5.79 1.94
C TYR A 70 -6.07 6.57 1.49
N ASP A 71 -7.24 6.10 1.85
CA ASP A 71 -8.54 6.63 1.46
C ASP A 71 -9.36 7.02 2.69
N HIS A 72 -10.20 8.02 2.53
CA HIS A 72 -11.17 8.41 3.55
C HIS A 72 -12.42 7.53 3.44
N ILE A 73 -12.80 6.84 4.52
CA ILE A 73 -14.03 6.03 4.57
C ILE A 73 -15.22 6.92 4.20
N VAL A 74 -15.41 8.01 4.94
CA VAL A 74 -16.27 9.14 4.56
C VAL A 74 -15.42 10.13 3.75
N PRO A 75 -15.73 10.39 2.47
CA PRO A 75 -14.91 11.25 1.63
C PRO A 75 -14.68 12.64 2.22
N PHE A 76 -13.46 13.19 2.06
CA PHE A 76 -13.15 14.54 2.54
C PHE A 76 -14.14 15.60 2.02
N SER A 77 -14.54 15.51 0.74
CA SER A 77 -15.51 16.43 0.12
C SER A 77 -16.91 16.38 0.75
N LYS A 78 -17.17 15.39 1.59
CA LYS A 78 -18.45 15.17 2.28
C LYS A 78 -18.35 15.33 3.80
N GLY A 79 -17.26 15.96 4.26
CA GLY A 79 -17.06 16.29 5.67
C GLY A 79 -16.18 15.30 6.43
N GLY A 80 -15.70 14.22 5.79
CA GLY A 80 -14.82 13.27 6.46
C GLY A 80 -13.47 13.87 6.84
N GLU A 81 -13.06 13.66 8.09
CA GLU A 81 -11.79 14.14 8.63
C GLU A 81 -10.62 13.23 8.26
N SER A 82 -9.39 13.77 8.24
CA SER A 82 -8.17 13.01 7.95
C SER A 82 -7.59 12.33 9.20
N THR A 83 -8.42 11.57 9.89
CA THR A 83 -8.08 10.84 11.12
C THR A 83 -7.79 9.36 10.84
N ALA A 84 -7.23 8.64 11.82
CA ALA A 84 -6.96 7.20 11.65
C ALA A 84 -8.26 6.39 11.56
N GLU A 85 -9.30 6.86 12.24
CA GLU A 85 -10.61 6.24 12.37
C GLU A 85 -11.42 6.37 11.09
N ASN A 86 -11.22 7.46 10.34
CA ASN A 86 -11.81 7.66 9.01
C ASN A 86 -10.88 7.21 7.87
N CYS A 87 -9.78 6.51 8.17
CA CYS A 87 -8.83 6.05 7.18
C CYS A 87 -9.03 4.56 6.88
N GLN A 88 -8.99 4.21 5.60
CA GLN A 88 -8.83 2.84 5.13
C GLN A 88 -7.73 2.77 4.07
N ILE A 89 -7.17 1.59 3.85
CA ILE A 89 -6.33 1.33 2.69
C ILE A 89 -7.20 0.69 1.60
N LEU A 90 -6.99 1.11 0.36
CA LEU A 90 -7.66 0.58 -0.82
C LEU A 90 -6.65 0.37 -1.93
N GLN A 91 -6.76 -0.75 -2.65
CA GLN A 91 -6.04 -0.94 -3.90
C GLN A 91 -6.29 0.27 -4.80
N THR A 92 -5.24 0.83 -5.40
CA THR A 92 -5.31 2.13 -6.09
C THR A 92 -6.44 2.20 -7.13
N ARG A 93 -6.69 1.10 -7.86
CA ARG A 93 -7.79 1.01 -8.83
C ARG A 93 -9.16 1.07 -8.15
N VAL A 94 -9.34 0.37 -7.04
CA VAL A 94 -10.55 0.40 -6.22
C VAL A 94 -10.77 1.78 -5.63
N ASN A 95 -9.71 2.44 -5.14
CA ASN A 95 -9.76 3.80 -4.62
C ASN A 95 -10.27 4.80 -5.68
N ARG A 96 -9.71 4.73 -6.90
CA ARG A 96 -10.15 5.55 -8.04
C ARG A 96 -11.61 5.31 -8.40
N PHE A 97 -12.08 4.07 -8.33
CA PHE A 97 -13.48 3.75 -8.54
C PHE A 97 -14.37 4.33 -7.42
N LYS A 98 -13.96 4.19 -6.16
CA LYS A 98 -14.69 4.74 -5.01
C LYS A 98 -14.84 6.26 -5.12
N SER A 99 -13.75 6.98 -5.37
CA SER A 99 -13.75 8.44 -5.50
C SER A 99 -14.46 9.09 -4.30
N ASN A 100 -15.47 9.95 -4.53
CA ASN A 100 -16.29 10.58 -3.51
C ASN A 100 -17.64 9.89 -3.28
N LYS A 101 -17.84 8.67 -3.78
CA LYS A 101 -19.09 7.93 -3.58
C LYS A 101 -19.19 7.51 -2.11
N GLU A 102 -20.40 7.65 -1.57
CA GLU A 102 -20.80 7.04 -0.31
C GLU A 102 -21.65 5.81 -0.64
N ASP A 103 -21.82 4.91 0.33
CA ASP A 103 -22.70 3.74 0.21
C ASP A 103 -22.30 2.73 -0.88
N LEU A 104 -20.99 2.52 -1.03
CA LEU A 104 -20.49 1.37 -1.77
C LEU A 104 -20.31 0.19 -0.82
N ASP A 105 -21.05 -0.89 -1.08
CA ASP A 105 -20.78 -2.15 -0.40
C ASP A 105 -19.42 -2.76 -0.85
N THR A 106 -18.92 -3.68 -0.03
CA THR A 106 -17.66 -4.40 -0.28
C THR A 106 -17.70 -5.17 -1.60
N THR A 107 -18.86 -5.67 -2.03
CA THR A 107 -19.02 -6.45 -3.27
C THR A 107 -18.76 -5.58 -4.50
N ARG A 108 -19.28 -4.36 -4.52
CA ARG A 108 -19.07 -3.39 -5.61
C ARG A 108 -17.62 -2.91 -5.65
N LEU A 109 -17.01 -2.65 -4.49
CA LEU A 109 -15.59 -2.32 -4.42
C LEU A 109 -14.73 -3.48 -4.95
N LYS A 110 -15.04 -4.70 -4.52
CA LYS A 110 -14.33 -5.91 -4.95
C LYS A 110 -14.41 -6.13 -6.46
N GLY A 111 -15.53 -5.79 -7.10
CA GLY A 111 -15.70 -5.88 -8.55
C GLY A 111 -14.75 -5.00 -9.39
N TYR A 112 -14.10 -4.00 -8.79
CA TYR A 112 -13.09 -3.16 -9.45
C TYR A 112 -11.65 -3.51 -9.09
N SER A 113 -11.47 -4.60 -8.33
CA SER A 113 -10.16 -5.10 -7.97
C SER A 113 -9.45 -5.73 -9.16
N CYS A 114 -8.13 -5.88 -9.07
CA CYS A 114 -7.43 -6.77 -9.98
C CYS A 114 -7.93 -8.22 -9.88
N GLU A 115 -8.03 -8.87 -11.04
CA GLU A 115 -8.35 -10.30 -11.15
C GLU A 115 -7.18 -11.21 -10.71
N VAL A 116 -5.94 -10.69 -10.75
CA VAL A 116 -4.73 -11.46 -10.45
C VAL A 116 -4.75 -11.96 -9.01
N GLN A 117 -4.71 -13.29 -8.87
CA GLN A 117 -4.56 -13.96 -7.59
C GLN A 117 -3.11 -14.38 -7.40
N PHE A 118 -2.50 -13.97 -6.29
CA PHE A 118 -1.13 -14.33 -5.98
C PHE A 118 -1.11 -15.54 -5.06
N THR A 119 -0.39 -16.56 -5.48
CA THR A 119 0.01 -17.68 -4.65
C THR A 119 1.07 -17.24 -3.64
N ASP A 120 1.30 -18.10 -2.65
CA ASP A 120 2.34 -17.87 -1.67
C ASP A 120 3.75 -17.76 -2.28
N LYS A 121 4.01 -18.51 -3.35
CA LYS A 121 5.31 -18.46 -4.05
C LYS A 121 5.49 -17.12 -4.77
N GLU A 122 4.45 -16.60 -5.41
CA GLU A 122 4.50 -15.32 -6.10
C GLU A 122 4.67 -14.15 -5.13
N LEU A 123 3.98 -14.19 -3.99
CA LEU A 123 4.17 -13.20 -2.93
C LEU A 123 5.58 -13.26 -2.35
N ASP A 124 6.17 -14.45 -2.17
CA ASP A 124 7.57 -14.60 -1.74
C ASP A 124 8.53 -13.93 -2.74
N ILE A 125 8.37 -14.17 -4.05
CA ILE A 125 9.19 -13.53 -5.10
C ILE A 125 9.08 -12.01 -5.06
N ILE A 126 7.86 -11.50 -4.86
CA ILE A 126 7.63 -10.04 -4.78
C ILE A 126 8.25 -9.47 -3.50
N GLU A 127 8.14 -10.18 -2.38
CA GLU A 127 8.76 -9.78 -1.12
C GLU A 127 10.30 -9.72 -1.26
N MET A 128 10.88 -10.74 -1.89
CA MET A 128 12.31 -10.78 -2.23
C MET A 128 12.71 -9.58 -3.08
N ALA A 129 11.94 -9.25 -4.12
CA ALA A 129 12.25 -8.13 -5.01
C ALA A 129 12.18 -6.76 -4.31
N VAL A 130 11.31 -6.63 -3.31
CA VAL A 130 10.96 -5.34 -2.69
C VAL A 130 11.69 -5.10 -1.37
N TYR A 131 11.96 -6.15 -0.59
CA TYR A 131 12.62 -6.09 0.71
C TYR A 131 14.00 -6.75 0.73
N GLY A 132 14.30 -7.61 -0.25
CA GLY A 132 15.54 -8.39 -0.28
C GLY A 132 15.52 -9.65 0.58
N ASP A 133 14.38 -9.98 1.18
CA ASP A 133 14.17 -11.10 2.09
C ASP A 133 12.70 -11.55 2.08
N VAL A 134 12.42 -12.70 2.69
CA VAL A 134 11.07 -13.19 2.96
C VAL A 134 10.97 -13.44 4.46
N ILE A 135 9.88 -12.97 5.08
CA ILE A 135 9.61 -13.22 6.50
C ILE A 135 8.18 -13.75 6.67
N ARG A 136 8.06 -15.06 6.91
CA ARG A 136 6.79 -15.72 7.23
C ARG A 136 7.01 -16.99 8.07
N PRO A 137 5.97 -17.48 8.78
CA PRO A 137 6.06 -18.75 9.50
C PRO A 137 6.56 -19.88 8.58
N GLY A 138 7.62 -20.56 8.99
CA GLY A 138 8.23 -21.67 8.24
C GLY A 138 9.12 -21.26 7.06
N ASN A 139 9.23 -19.97 6.71
CA ASN A 139 10.15 -19.50 5.66
C ASN A 139 10.69 -18.11 5.99
N GLN A 140 11.94 -18.05 6.47
CA GLN A 140 12.67 -16.82 6.69
C GLN A 140 14.01 -16.89 5.96
N CYS A 141 14.21 -16.01 5.00
CA CYS A 141 15.36 -16.10 4.10
C CYS A 141 15.79 -14.75 3.55
N ARG A 142 17.03 -14.64 3.08
CA ARG A 142 17.60 -13.45 2.45
C ARG A 142 18.01 -13.73 1.00
N CYS A 143 17.88 -12.73 0.14
CA CYS A 143 18.46 -12.76 -1.19
C CYS A 143 19.99 -12.65 -1.10
N ARG A 144 20.71 -13.61 -1.68
CA ARG A 144 22.17 -13.58 -1.78
C ARG A 144 22.63 -12.54 -2.78
N THR A 145 23.81 -11.98 -2.54
CA THR A 145 24.54 -11.23 -3.56
C THR A 145 25.12 -12.17 -4.63
N ILE A 146 25.47 -11.63 -5.80
CA ILE A 146 26.15 -12.39 -6.85
C ILE A 146 27.49 -12.95 -6.35
N ALA A 147 28.25 -12.20 -5.54
CA ALA A 147 29.51 -12.66 -4.98
C ALA A 147 29.35 -13.87 -4.05
N GLU A 148 28.27 -13.93 -3.25
CA GLU A 148 27.95 -15.11 -2.43
C GLU A 148 27.54 -16.31 -3.29
N MET A 149 26.76 -16.07 -4.34
CA MET A 149 26.41 -17.11 -5.30
C MET A 149 27.64 -17.70 -5.99
N LEU A 150 28.63 -16.87 -6.33
CA LEU A 150 29.89 -17.28 -6.96
C LEU A 150 30.94 -17.80 -5.96
N GLY A 151 30.64 -17.84 -4.66
CA GLY A 151 31.58 -18.27 -3.62
C GLY A 151 32.75 -17.30 -3.37
N GLN A 152 32.72 -16.12 -3.98
CA GLN A 152 33.75 -15.08 -3.83
C GLN A 152 33.66 -14.35 -2.48
N TYR A 153 32.50 -14.40 -1.84
CA TYR A 153 32.25 -13.77 -0.56
C TYR A 153 31.42 -14.68 0.34
N LYS A 154 31.78 -14.76 1.63
CA LYS A 154 30.98 -15.43 2.66
C LYS A 154 30.38 -14.37 3.58
N SER A 155 29.05 -14.26 3.57
CA SER A 155 28.35 -13.34 4.45
C SER A 155 28.53 -13.74 5.92
N LYS A 156 28.54 -12.73 6.80
CA LYS A 156 28.46 -12.91 8.26
C LYS A 156 27.02 -13.12 8.75
N ASP A 157 26.05 -12.86 7.88
CA ASP A 157 24.63 -13.10 8.15
C ASP A 157 24.34 -14.60 8.07
N ASN A 158 23.78 -15.15 9.15
CA ASN A 158 23.45 -16.56 9.26
C ASN A 158 22.05 -16.90 8.68
N LEU A 159 21.31 -15.91 8.18
CA LEU A 159 20.03 -16.14 7.52
C LEU A 159 20.19 -17.01 6.27
N ALA A 160 19.31 -18.00 6.14
CA ALA A 160 19.30 -18.90 4.99
C ALA A 160 19.05 -18.13 3.69
N ALA A 161 19.65 -18.59 2.60
CA ALA A 161 19.37 -18.04 1.28
C ALA A 161 17.94 -18.39 0.83
N CYS A 162 17.24 -17.43 0.23
CA CYS A 162 15.96 -17.71 -0.40
C CYS A 162 16.13 -18.67 -1.57
N LYS A 163 15.23 -19.67 -1.66
CA LYS A 163 15.15 -20.57 -2.82
C LYS A 163 14.42 -19.83 -3.94
N LEU A 164 15.10 -19.63 -5.07
CA LEU A 164 14.48 -19.04 -6.24
C LEU A 164 13.61 -20.10 -6.94
N PRO A 165 12.50 -19.71 -7.59
CA PRO A 165 11.65 -20.67 -8.33
C PRO A 165 12.36 -21.35 -9.51
N LEU A 166 13.49 -20.80 -9.94
CA LEU A 166 14.32 -21.31 -11.02
C LEU A 166 15.66 -21.73 -10.43
N ASP A 167 15.67 -22.87 -9.74
CA ASP A 167 16.92 -23.59 -9.57
C ASP A 167 17.37 -24.00 -10.98
N LYS A 168 18.40 -23.34 -11.51
CA LYS A 168 19.04 -23.64 -12.80
C LYS A 168 19.76 -25.01 -12.81
N GLU A 169 19.32 -25.97 -12.00
CA GLU A 169 19.78 -27.37 -12.04
C GLU A 169 18.91 -28.23 -12.97
N SER A 170 18.08 -27.63 -13.83
CA SER A 170 17.16 -28.37 -14.71
C SER A 170 17.18 -27.90 -16.18
N ILE A 171 18.30 -27.32 -16.65
CA ILE A 171 18.56 -27.13 -18.08
C ILE A 171 19.84 -27.88 -18.45
#